data_AF-A0A0E9MMI8-F1
#
_entry.id   AF-A0A0E9MMI8-F1
#
_cell.length_a   1.000
_cell.length_b   1.000
_cell.length_c   1.000
_cell.angle_alpha   90.00
_cell.angle_beta   90.00
_cell.angle_gamma   90.00
#
_symmetry.space_group_name_H-M   'P 1'
#
loop_
_entity.id
_entity.type
_entity.pdbx_description
1 polymer ?
#
loop_
_entity_poly.entity_id
_entity_poly.type
_entity_poly.pdbx_seq_one_letter_code
_entity_poly.pdbx_strand_id
1 'polypeptide(L)'
;MGPKKGTKAYEREIVEFVYGIDQVTKQVRSVSVQRDRMLSTLNANGDYVRHYAGGRSAKSEAALVFGLTDTYTVPAGLADAEWAKAEIKKLEEKAAKMREEDESA
;
A
#
# COMPACT_ATOMS: atom_id res chain seq x y z
N MET A 1 -23.29 4.91 -6.39
CA MET A 1 -23.49 6.20 -5.70
C MET A 1 -22.50 6.25 -4.55
N GLY A 2 -21.53 7.17 -4.58
CA GLY A 2 -20.53 7.30 -3.51
C GLY A 2 -21.12 7.94 -2.23
N PRO A 3 -20.41 7.86 -1.10
CA PRO A 3 -20.85 8.48 0.14
C PRO A 3 -20.97 10.01 0.01
N LYS A 4 -21.96 10.60 0.70
CA LYS A 4 -22.21 12.05 0.67
C LYS A 4 -21.08 12.82 1.38
N LYS A 5 -20.57 13.87 0.75
CA LYS A 5 -19.54 14.76 1.34
C LYS A 5 -19.95 15.27 2.72
N GLY A 6 -19.02 15.28 3.66
CA GLY A 6 -19.24 15.71 5.05
C GLY A 6 -19.77 14.62 5.99
N THR A 7 -19.80 13.36 5.56
CA THR A 7 -20.15 12.21 6.40
C THR A 7 -18.89 11.41 6.79
N LYS A 8 -18.93 10.71 7.93
CA LYS A 8 -17.87 9.77 8.32
C LYS A 8 -17.61 8.68 7.27
N ALA A 9 -18.64 8.30 6.51
CA ALA A 9 -18.51 7.32 5.42
C ALA A 9 -17.69 7.88 4.25
N TYR A 10 -17.80 9.19 3.98
CA TYR A 10 -17.00 9.86 2.95
C TYR A 10 -15.54 10.03 3.37
N GLU A 11 -15.30 10.31 4.65
CA GLU A 11 -13.95 10.41 5.21
C GLU A 11 -13.21 9.06 5.20
N ARG A 12 -13.92 7.98 5.50
CA ARG A 12 -13.38 6.61 5.55
C ARG A 12 -13.34 5.90 4.21
N GLU A 13 -13.74 6.58 3.14
CA GLU A 13 -13.68 6.03 1.79
C GLU A 13 -12.22 5.78 1.41
N ILE A 14 -11.92 4.57 0.94
CA ILE A 14 -10.60 4.25 0.38
C ILE A 14 -10.50 4.96 -0.97
N VAL A 15 -9.53 5.85 -1.09
CA VAL A 15 -9.30 6.66 -2.30
C VAL A 15 -8.15 6.12 -3.12
N GLU A 16 -7.14 5.50 -2.47
CA GLU A 16 -5.92 5.02 -3.11
C GLU A 16 -5.37 3.80 -2.37
N PHE A 17 -4.53 3.03 -3.07
CA PHE A 17 -3.71 1.96 -2.52
C PHE A 17 -2.25 2.25 -2.80
N VAL A 18 -1.40 2.09 -1.78
CA VAL A 18 0.06 2.10 -1.93
C VAL A 18 0.54 0.67 -1.90
N TYR A 19 1.08 0.19 -3.02
CA TYR A 19 1.76 -1.10 -3.12
C TYR A 19 3.25 -0.89 -2.88
N GLY A 20 3.93 -1.87 -2.32
CA GLY A 20 5.38 -1.86 -2.15
C GLY A 20 5.91 -3.19 -1.67
N ILE A 21 7.23 -3.32 -1.66
CA ILE A 21 7.93 -4.52 -1.21
C ILE A 21 8.22 -4.35 0.28
N ASP A 22 7.75 -5.27 1.09
CA ASP A 22 8.08 -5.32 2.52
C ASP A 22 9.56 -5.70 2.69
N GLN A 23 10.34 -4.83 3.34
CA GLN A 23 11.80 -5.01 3.44
C GLN A 23 12.22 -6.28 4.18
N VAL A 24 11.37 -6.79 5.08
CA VAL A 24 11.66 -7.94 5.94
C VAL A 24 11.24 -9.23 5.26
N THR A 25 9.99 -9.30 4.82
CA THR A 25 9.39 -10.52 4.24
C THR A 25 9.65 -10.64 2.74
N LYS A 26 10.13 -9.56 2.09
CA LYS A 26 10.30 -9.43 0.64
C LYS A 26 9.03 -9.82 -0.12
N GLN A 27 7.85 -9.55 0.44
CA GLN A 27 6.58 -9.77 -0.23
C GLN A 27 5.99 -8.44 -0.66
N VAL A 28 5.24 -8.44 -1.76
CA VAL A 28 4.47 -7.26 -2.13
C VAL A 28 3.29 -7.14 -1.17
N ARG A 29 3.12 -5.96 -0.59
CA ARG A 29 2.02 -5.62 0.30
C ARG A 29 1.34 -4.36 -0.18
N SER A 30 0.08 -4.22 0.20
CA SER A 30 -0.72 -3.04 -0.07
C SER A 30 -1.12 -2.33 1.22
N VAL A 31 -1.14 -1.02 1.17
CA VAL A 31 -1.64 -0.14 2.22
C VAL A 31 -2.79 0.66 1.61
N SER A 32 -3.99 0.52 2.15
CA SER A 32 -5.13 1.33 1.74
C SER A 32 -5.04 2.72 2.37
N VAL A 33 -5.41 3.73 1.59
CA VAL A 33 -5.40 5.13 2.00
C VAL A 33 -6.83 5.65 1.96
N GLN A 34 -7.32 6.09 3.11
CA GLN A 34 -8.63 6.71 3.25
C GLN A 34 -8.56 8.21 2.96
N ARG A 35 -9.70 8.81 2.60
CA ARG A 35 -9.80 10.23 2.27
C ARG A 35 -9.39 11.14 3.42
N ASP A 36 -9.59 10.71 4.66
CA ASP A 36 -9.13 11.38 5.88
C ASP A 36 -7.63 11.23 6.15
N ARG A 37 -6.88 10.59 5.24
CA ARG A 37 -5.44 10.27 5.37
C ARG A 37 -5.12 9.19 6.40
N MET A 38 -6.09 8.35 6.76
CA MET A 38 -5.80 7.12 7.49
C MET A 38 -5.24 6.07 6.53
N LEU A 39 -4.06 5.54 6.85
CA LEU A 39 -3.46 4.40 6.19
C LEU A 39 -3.80 3.13 6.95
N SER A 40 -3.99 2.04 6.23
CA SER A 40 -4.25 0.74 6.84
C SER A 40 -3.74 -0.44 6.03
N THR A 41 -3.25 -1.47 6.71
CA THR A 41 -2.78 -2.71 6.09
C THR A 41 -2.91 -3.89 7.06
N LEU A 42 -2.81 -5.10 6.53
CA LEU A 42 -2.68 -6.33 7.31
C LEU A 42 -1.19 -6.64 7.50
N ASN A 43 -0.75 -6.77 8.74
CA ASN A 43 0.62 -7.20 9.07
C ASN A 43 0.80 -8.71 8.80
N ALA A 44 2.03 -9.23 8.98
CA ALA A 44 2.36 -10.61 8.66
C ALA A 44 1.64 -11.63 9.57
N ASN A 45 1.20 -11.17 10.73
CA ASN A 45 0.44 -11.95 11.72
C ASN A 45 -1.08 -11.91 11.45
N GLY A 46 -1.53 -11.17 10.44
CA GLY A 46 -2.95 -10.97 10.14
C GLY A 46 -3.63 -9.87 10.96
N ASP A 47 -2.89 -9.09 11.76
CA ASP A 47 -3.45 -7.96 12.49
C ASP A 47 -3.62 -6.74 11.59
N TYR A 48 -4.72 -6.02 11.81
CA TYR A 48 -5.00 -4.79 11.11
C TYR A 48 -4.30 -3.61 11.76
N VAL A 49 -3.34 -3.01 11.05
CA VAL A 49 -2.59 -1.83 11.52
C VAL A 49 -3.15 -0.59 10.86
N ARG A 50 -3.29 0.49 11.64
CA ARG A 50 -3.76 1.80 11.19
C ARG A 50 -2.78 2.89 11.58
N HIS A 51 -2.54 3.83 10.67
CA HIS A 51 -1.67 4.97 10.93
C HIS A 51 -2.17 6.23 10.22
N TYR A 52 -2.16 7.37 10.90
CA TYR A 52 -2.57 8.64 10.31
C TYR A 52 -1.38 9.35 9.64
N ALA A 53 -1.53 9.78 8.38
CA ALA A 53 -0.40 10.27 7.58
C ALA A 53 0.24 11.60 8.01
N GLY A 54 -0.19 12.22 9.11
CA GLY A 54 0.54 13.28 9.83
C GLY A 54 0.97 14.53 9.04
N GLY A 55 0.45 14.76 7.83
CA GLY A 55 0.90 15.83 6.92
C GLY A 55 1.96 15.43 5.90
N ARG A 56 2.50 14.20 5.97
CA ARG A 56 3.36 13.61 4.94
C ARG A 56 2.51 12.93 3.86
N SER A 57 3.15 12.60 2.73
CA SER A 57 2.49 11.83 1.68
C SER A 57 2.22 10.40 2.16
N ALA A 58 1.11 9.79 1.71
CA ALA A 58 0.81 8.40 2.03
C ALA A 58 1.93 7.43 1.59
N LYS A 59 2.58 7.74 0.45
CA LYS A 59 3.75 7.01 -0.03
C LYS A 59 4.92 7.04 0.95
N SER A 60 5.24 8.23 1.49
CA SER A 60 6.32 8.41 2.46
C SER A 60 6.03 7.69 3.77
N GLU A 61 4.79 7.79 4.27
CA GLU A 61 4.37 7.09 5.49
C GLU A 61 4.36 5.58 5.30
N ALA A 62 3.98 5.11 4.11
CA ALA A 62 4.04 3.68 3.79
C ALA A 62 5.47 3.13 3.86
N ALA A 63 6.46 3.90 3.42
CA ALA A 63 7.86 3.51 3.55
C ALA A 63 8.35 3.56 5.00
N LEU A 64 8.03 4.61 5.75
CA LEU A 64 8.57 4.82 7.11
C LEU A 64 7.90 3.96 8.17
N VAL A 65 6.58 3.79 8.11
CA VAL A 65 5.78 3.14 9.16
C VAL A 65 5.55 1.66 8.85
N PHE A 66 5.32 1.33 7.58
CA PHE A 66 5.05 -0.04 7.15
C PHE A 66 6.26 -0.73 6.50
N GLY A 67 7.42 -0.06 6.44
CA GLY A 67 8.66 -0.67 5.94
C GLY A 67 8.60 -1.07 4.46
N LEU A 68 7.83 -0.34 3.65
CA LEU A 68 7.70 -0.63 2.22
C LEU A 68 8.75 0.10 1.37
N THR A 69 9.47 -0.64 0.54
CA THR A 69 10.34 -0.12 -0.52
C THR A 69 9.69 -0.23 -1.90
N ASP A 70 10.28 0.43 -2.89
CA ASP A 70 9.78 0.44 -4.28
C ASP A 70 8.27 0.71 -4.36
N THR A 71 7.81 1.75 -3.65
CA THR A 71 6.38 2.01 -3.50
C THR A 71 5.74 2.61 -4.75
N TYR A 72 4.56 2.11 -5.08
CA TYR A 72 3.72 2.55 -6.20
C TYR A 72 2.30 2.83 -5.72
N THR A 73 1.66 3.89 -6.23
CA THR A 73 0.34 4.32 -5.76
C THR A 73 -0.67 4.17 -6.88
N VAL A 74 -1.81 3.55 -6.56
CA VAL A 74 -2.90 3.28 -7.50
C VAL A 74 -4.20 3.85 -6.94
N PRO A 75 -4.94 4.68 -7.68
CA PRO A 75 -6.28 5.11 -7.28
C PRO A 75 -7.20 3.91 -7.10
N ALA A 76 -8.04 3.91 -6.05
CA ALA A 76 -8.88 2.77 -5.71
C ALA A 76 -9.83 2.35 -6.85
N GLY A 77 -10.35 3.31 -7.61
CA GLY A 77 -11.20 3.06 -8.79
C GLY A 77 -10.45 2.46 -9.98
N LEU A 78 -9.12 2.39 -9.94
CA LEU A 78 -8.26 1.84 -11.00
C LEU A 78 -7.40 0.67 -10.52
N ALA A 79 -7.63 0.16 -9.31
CA ALA A 79 -6.85 -0.93 -8.73
C ALA A 79 -6.92 -2.21 -9.59
N ASP A 80 -8.04 -2.44 -10.28
CA ASP A 80 -8.24 -3.59 -11.16
C ASP A 80 -7.78 -3.40 -12.61
N ALA A 81 -7.30 -2.21 -12.95
CA ALA A 81 -6.85 -1.90 -14.30
C ALA A 81 -5.62 -2.74 -14.70
N GLU A 82 -5.54 -3.12 -15.97
CA GLU A 82 -4.45 -3.98 -16.46
C GLU A 82 -3.07 -3.37 -16.24
N TRP A 83 -2.93 -2.05 -16.42
CA TRP A 83 -1.68 -1.34 -16.16
C TRP A 83 -1.26 -1.40 -14.69
N ALA A 84 -2.22 -1.35 -13.75
CA ALA A 84 -1.94 -1.44 -12.32
C ALA A 84 -1.47 -2.85 -11.96
N LYS A 85 -2.14 -3.89 -12.50
CA LYS A 85 -1.72 -5.29 -12.35
C LYS A 85 -0.32 -5.55 -12.92
N ALA A 86 -0.02 -4.98 -14.08
CA ALA A 86 1.31 -5.08 -14.68
C ALA A 86 2.39 -4.47 -13.78
N GLU A 87 2.10 -3.34 -13.14
CA GLU A 87 3.06 -2.68 -12.26
C GLU A 87 3.24 -3.43 -10.93
N ILE A 88 2.16 -3.97 -10.37
CA ILE A 88 2.22 -4.86 -9.19
C ILE A 88 3.06 -6.09 -9.52
N LYS A 89 2.88 -6.69 -10.70
CA LYS A 89 3.67 -7.85 -11.14
C LYS A 89 5.17 -7.53 -11.21
N LYS A 90 5.55 -6.34 -11.69
CA LYS A 90 6.96 -5.91 -11.67
C LYS A 90 7.52 -5.79 -10.24
N LEU A 91 6.70 -5.35 -9.28
CA LEU A 91 7.09 -5.35 -7.87
C LEU A 91 7.27 -6.76 -7.34
N GLU A 92 6.41 -7.71 -7.73
CA GLU A 92 6.54 -9.12 -7.34
C GLU A 92 7.82 -9.75 -7.91
N GLU A 93 8.12 -9.48 -9.19
CA GLU A 93 9.36 -9.94 -9.84
C GLU A 93 10.62 -9.36 -9.17
N LYS A 94 10.59 -8.07 -8.80
CA LYS A 94 11.67 -7.45 -8.01
C LYS A 94 11.80 -8.09 -6.62
N ALA A 95 10.68 -8.30 -5.95
CA ALA A 95 10.65 -8.87 -4.61
C ALA A 95 11.20 -10.31 -4.61
N ALA A 96 10.90 -11.10 -5.65
CA ALA A 96 11.47 -12.42 -5.86
C ALA A 96 13.00 -12.37 -6.01
N LYS A 97 13.52 -11.48 -6.88
CA LYS A 97 14.97 -11.31 -7.03
C LYS A 97 15.67 -10.91 -5.74
N MET A 98 15.08 -10.00 -4.96
CA MET A 98 15.65 -9.60 -3.67
C MET A 98 15.70 -10.75 -2.66
N ARG A 99 14.77 -11.73 -2.73
CA ARG A 99 14.86 -12.95 -1.90
C ARG A 99 16.00 -13.85 -2.35
N GLU A 100 16.11 -14.08 -3.66
CA GLU A 100 17.18 -14.92 -4.22
C GLU A 100 18.57 -14.35 -3.90
N GLU A 101 18.73 -13.03 -3.94
CA GLU A 101 19.96 -12.34 -3.55
C GLU A 101 20.27 -12.49 -2.04
N ASP A 102 19.26 -12.32 -1.17
CA ASP A 102 19.43 -12.49 0.28
C ASP A 102 19.72 -13.96 0.68
N GLU A 103 19.18 -14.95 -0.05
CA GLU A 103 19.47 -16.38 0.18
C GLU A 103 20.83 -16.82 -0.37
N SER A 104 21.39 -16.05 -1.31
CA SER A 104 22.70 -16.35 -1.95
C SER A 104 23.87 -15.63 -1.28
N ALA A 105 23.62 -14.76 -0.30
CA ALA A 105 24.61 -13.96 0.44
C ALA A 105 24.96 -14.57 1.80
#